data_AF-A0A3N0U6W0-F1
#
_entry.id   AF-A0A3N0U6W0-F1
#
_cell.length_a   1.000
_cell.length_b   1.000
_cell.length_c   1.000
_cell.angle_alpha   90.00
_cell.angle_beta   90.00
_cell.angle_gamma   90.00
#
_symmetry.space_group_name_H-M   'P 1'
#
loop_
_entity.id
_entity.type
_entity.pdbx_description
1 polymer ?
#
loop_
_entity_poly.entity_id
_entity_poly.type
_entity_poly.pdbx_seq_one_letter_code
_entity_poly.pdbx_strand_id
1 'polypeptide(L)'
;MMQDLRLILIVVGAIAIIALLLHGLWTSRKERSSLFRDRPVKRLKQDPDEAPFDTLDEGVGEVRVKPVRPQSTPPAARPTGRAMVEPPLTSRESTSSSANYDPLFGETDSAEQSRIDAAERELAADTHSDSETVAEREAKMASLQEEQEESAPANEAPAAKEAVLVVHVAAHQGGVIGGELLLQSVLQSGFQFGEMNIFHRHVNPAGGGPVLFSLANMVKPGSFNPDDMSEFSTPGVSIFMMVPSYGDASQNFKLMLQSAQRIADDVGGVVLDDERRMMTPQKVEVYKSRIREVLN
;
A
#
# COMPACT_ATOMS: atom_id res chain seq x y z
N MET A 1 -48.63 -38.59 -4.98
CA MET A 1 -48.28 -38.22 -3.60
C MET A 1 -46.87 -37.64 -3.45
N MET A 2 -45.77 -38.29 -3.86
CA MET A 2 -44.42 -37.69 -3.72
C MET A 2 -44.11 -36.57 -4.74
N GLN A 3 -44.68 -36.66 -5.95
CA GLN A 3 -44.53 -35.61 -6.97
C GLN A 3 -45.27 -34.33 -6.58
N ASP A 4 -46.45 -34.47 -5.98
CA ASP A 4 -47.25 -33.35 -5.46
C ASP A 4 -46.48 -32.59 -4.37
N LEU A 5 -45.78 -33.31 -3.48
CA LEU A 5 -44.99 -32.70 -2.42
C LEU A 5 -43.77 -31.92 -2.97
N ARG A 6 -43.09 -32.45 -3.99
CA ARG A 6 -42.00 -31.72 -4.68
C ARG A 6 -42.50 -30.48 -5.39
N LEU A 7 -43.63 -30.56 -6.08
CA LEU A 7 -44.25 -29.42 -6.76
C LEU A 7 -44.66 -28.34 -5.76
N ILE A 8 -45.27 -28.72 -4.64
CA ILE A 8 -45.65 -27.80 -3.56
C ILE A 8 -44.40 -27.11 -2.97
N LEU A 9 -43.33 -27.86 -2.68
CA LEU A 9 -42.10 -27.28 -2.13
C LEU A 9 -41.44 -26.30 -3.11
N ILE A 10 -41.44 -26.60 -4.41
CA ILE A 10 -40.90 -25.69 -5.44
C ILE A 10 -41.73 -24.41 -5.51
N VAL A 11 -43.07 -24.51 -5.49
CA VAL A 11 -43.95 -23.34 -5.55
C VAL A 11 -43.81 -22.47 -4.31
N VAL A 12 -43.77 -23.07 -3.11
CA VAL A 12 -43.58 -22.34 -1.86
C VAL A 12 -42.20 -21.67 -1.81
N GLY A 13 -41.15 -22.36 -2.26
CA GLY A 13 -39.80 -21.81 -2.35
C GLY A 13 -39.71 -20.62 -3.33
N ALA A 14 -40.35 -20.72 -4.50
CA ALA A 14 -40.40 -19.63 -5.47
C ALA A 14 -41.10 -18.39 -4.91
N ILE A 15 -42.22 -18.56 -4.20
CA ILE A 15 -42.96 -17.46 -3.57
C ILE A 15 -42.10 -16.78 -2.48
N ALA A 16 -41.39 -17.55 -1.66
CA ALA A 16 -40.52 -17.00 -0.62
C ALA A 16 -39.36 -16.17 -1.20
N ILE A 17 -38.74 -16.64 -2.29
CA ILE A 17 -37.67 -15.90 -2.99
C ILE A 17 -38.21 -14.60 -3.59
N ILE A 18 -39.38 -14.64 -4.25
CA ILE A 18 -40.01 -13.44 -4.82
C ILE A 18 -40.32 -12.41 -3.73
N ALA A 19 -40.84 -12.85 -2.57
CA ALA A 19 -41.12 -11.97 -1.44
C ALA A 19 -39.84 -11.30 -0.91
N LEU A 20 -38.73 -12.03 -0.78
CA LEU A 20 -37.45 -11.49 -0.35
C LEU A 20 -36.84 -10.52 -1.38
N LEU A 21 -36.96 -10.82 -2.67
CA LEU A 21 -36.49 -9.92 -3.74
C LEU A 21 -37.30 -8.63 -3.76
N LEU A 22 -38.62 -8.71 -3.70
CA LEU A 22 -39.48 -7.52 -3.62
C LEU A 22 -39.19 -6.71 -2.36
N HIS A 23 -39.00 -7.37 -1.22
CA HIS A 23 -38.65 -6.69 0.02
C HIS A 23 -37.28 -6.00 -0.10
N GLY A 24 -36.23 -6.71 -0.54
CA GLY A 24 -34.89 -6.17 -0.69
C GLY A 24 -34.77 -5.03 -1.71
N LEU A 25 -35.47 -5.13 -2.85
CA LEU A 25 -35.53 -4.04 -3.83
C LEU A 25 -36.28 -2.81 -3.31
N TRP A 26 -37.30 -3.00 -2.47
CA TRP A 26 -38.06 -1.90 -1.88
C TRP A 26 -37.32 -1.23 -0.71
N THR A 27 -36.53 -1.97 0.10
CA THR A 27 -35.71 -1.34 1.16
C THR A 27 -34.51 -0.60 0.59
N SER A 28 -33.87 -1.14 -0.47
CA SER A 28 -32.65 -0.57 -1.07
C SER A 28 -32.88 0.83 -1.68
N ARG A 29 -34.11 1.12 -2.13
CA ARG A 29 -34.42 2.40 -2.79
C ARG A 29 -34.55 3.59 -1.84
N LYS A 30 -34.65 3.38 -0.52
CA LYS A 30 -34.99 4.46 0.43
C LYS A 30 -33.79 5.22 1.02
N GLU A 31 -32.55 4.82 0.75
CA GLU A 31 -31.36 5.46 1.36
C GLU A 31 -30.50 6.33 0.43
N ARG A 32 -30.85 6.52 -0.86
CA ARG A 32 -29.97 7.25 -1.80
C ARG A 32 -30.62 8.38 -2.62
N SER A 33 -31.37 9.30 -2.01
CA SER A 33 -31.83 10.49 -2.76
C SER A 33 -32.16 11.76 -1.98
N SER A 34 -31.54 12.03 -0.81
CA SER A 34 -31.75 13.30 -0.08
C SER A 34 -30.61 14.32 -0.18
N LEU A 35 -29.59 14.12 -1.03
CA LEU A 35 -28.44 15.04 -1.13
C LEU A 35 -28.25 15.77 -2.46
N PHE A 36 -29.16 15.66 -3.41
CA PHE A 36 -29.14 16.52 -4.61
C PHE A 36 -30.51 17.20 -4.79
N ARG A 37 -30.64 18.38 -4.17
CA ARG A 37 -31.61 19.40 -4.61
C ARG A 37 -30.83 20.54 -5.24
N ASP A 38 -30.89 20.57 -6.56
CA ASP A 38 -30.41 21.63 -7.43
C ASP A 38 -31.01 22.99 -7.04
N ARG A 39 -30.14 24.02 -6.98
CA ARG A 39 -30.56 25.44 -7.01
C ARG A 39 -30.33 25.98 -8.42
N PRO A 40 -31.39 26.36 -9.17
CA PRO A 40 -31.22 27.05 -10.43
C PRO A 40 -31.04 28.56 -10.25
N VAL A 41 -30.04 29.06 -10.96
CA VAL A 41 -29.74 30.44 -11.36
C VAL A 41 -30.98 31.31 -11.57
N LYS A 42 -30.97 32.51 -10.98
CA LYS A 42 -31.88 33.62 -11.34
C LYS A 42 -31.05 34.81 -11.82
N ARG A 43 -30.90 34.91 -13.14
CA ARG A 43 -30.71 36.19 -13.88
C ARG A 43 -32.04 36.93 -13.87
N LEU A 44 -32.03 38.20 -13.52
CA LEU A 44 -33.00 39.26 -13.90
C LEU A 44 -32.41 40.55 -13.30
N LYS A 45 -32.38 41.74 -13.90
CA LYS A 45 -32.48 42.30 -15.25
C LYS A 45 -32.13 43.78 -15.02
N GLN A 46 -31.35 44.39 -15.91
CA GLN A 46 -31.07 45.82 -15.91
C GLN A 46 -32.38 46.61 -16.07
N ASP A 47 -32.46 47.78 -15.42
CA ASP A 47 -32.84 49.02 -16.11
C ASP A 47 -32.04 50.20 -15.52
N PRO A 48 -31.71 51.22 -16.34
CA PRO A 48 -30.85 52.35 -16.01
C PRO A 48 -31.66 53.61 -15.62
N ASP A 49 -31.06 54.53 -14.86
CA ASP A 49 -31.32 55.97 -15.01
C ASP A 49 -30.20 56.83 -14.38
N GLU A 50 -30.02 57.98 -15.00
CA GLU A 50 -28.94 58.99 -15.02
C GLU A 50 -28.58 59.60 -13.63
N ALA A 51 -27.30 59.64 -13.22
CA ALA A 51 -26.30 60.74 -13.33
C ALA A 51 -26.47 61.91 -12.31
N PRO A 52 -25.50 62.84 -12.08
CA PRO A 52 -24.03 62.75 -11.96
C PRO A 52 -23.47 63.62 -10.77
N PHE A 53 -22.13 63.75 -10.69
CA PHE A 53 -21.31 64.66 -9.84
C PHE A 53 -21.04 64.16 -8.40
N ASP A 54 -19.86 64.31 -7.79
CA ASP A 54 -18.66 65.09 -8.12
C ASP A 54 -17.44 64.56 -7.33
N THR A 55 -16.25 64.86 -7.87
CA THR A 55 -14.96 65.10 -7.17
C THR A 55 -14.35 64.07 -6.19
N LEU A 56 -13.19 63.55 -6.63
CA LEU A 56 -11.85 63.62 -6.00
C LEU A 56 -11.63 63.27 -4.51
N ASP A 57 -10.49 62.62 -4.32
CA ASP A 57 -9.56 62.72 -3.18
C ASP A 57 -9.48 61.51 -2.23
N GLU A 58 -8.38 60.78 -2.38
CA GLU A 58 -7.37 60.50 -1.36
C GLU A 58 -7.84 60.30 0.09
N GLY A 59 -7.66 59.08 0.62
CA GLY A 59 -7.90 58.85 2.05
C GLY A 59 -7.71 57.42 2.50
N VAL A 60 -6.47 57.04 2.79
CA VAL A 60 -6.13 55.85 3.59
C VAL A 60 -6.47 56.14 5.06
N GLY A 61 -7.22 55.26 5.72
CA GLY A 61 -7.48 55.32 7.17
C GLY A 61 -8.67 54.42 7.54
N GLU A 62 -8.77 53.74 8.68
CA GLU A 62 -7.96 53.57 9.87
C GLU A 62 -8.31 52.20 10.49
N VAL A 63 -7.32 51.59 11.13
CA VAL A 63 -7.44 50.36 11.94
C VAL A 63 -8.23 50.66 13.20
N ARG A 64 -9.38 50.00 13.40
CA ARG A 64 -10.18 50.13 14.63
C ARG A 64 -9.95 48.95 15.57
N VAL A 65 -9.15 49.20 16.61
CA VAL A 65 -9.00 48.35 17.81
C VAL A 65 -10.16 48.64 18.77
N LYS A 66 -10.82 47.61 19.31
CA LYS A 66 -11.77 47.76 20.43
C LYS A 66 -11.04 47.49 21.77
N PRO A 67 -11.25 48.34 22.79
CA PRO A 67 -10.53 48.29 24.06
C PRO A 67 -11.16 47.33 25.09
N VAL A 68 -10.29 46.76 25.92
CA VAL A 68 -10.59 46.06 27.18
C VAL A 68 -10.64 47.09 28.32
N ARG A 69 -11.56 46.94 29.29
CA ARG A 69 -11.47 47.62 30.60
C ARG A 69 -11.84 46.65 31.76
N PRO A 70 -11.22 46.77 32.94
CA PRO A 70 -11.00 45.65 33.87
C PRO A 70 -11.73 45.76 35.23
N GLN A 71 -11.66 44.63 35.96
CA GLN A 71 -11.55 44.43 37.43
C GLN A 71 -12.73 44.72 38.37
N SER A 72 -13.04 43.71 39.20
CA SER A 72 -13.08 43.82 40.67
C SER A 72 -13.17 42.43 41.34
N THR A 73 -12.24 42.14 42.26
CA THR A 73 -12.25 41.09 43.32
C THR A 73 -12.17 41.79 44.70
N PRO A 74 -12.04 41.08 45.84
CA PRO A 74 -13.00 40.32 46.64
C PRO A 74 -13.19 40.97 48.06
N PRO A 75 -13.80 40.29 49.07
CA PRO A 75 -12.95 39.83 50.18
C PRO A 75 -13.38 38.52 50.89
N ALA A 76 -12.52 38.12 51.84
CA ALA A 76 -12.34 36.82 52.48
C ALA A 76 -13.13 36.58 53.79
N ALA A 77 -13.27 35.29 54.19
CA ALA A 77 -13.12 34.82 55.59
C ALA A 77 -12.96 33.28 55.68
N ARG A 78 -11.95 32.84 56.45
CA ARG A 78 -11.68 31.49 57.03
C ARG A 78 -11.97 31.57 58.56
N PRO A 79 -11.74 30.56 59.44
CA PRO A 79 -11.46 29.11 59.32
C PRO A 79 -12.28 28.23 60.34
N THR A 80 -12.12 26.89 60.35
CA THR A 80 -11.98 26.06 61.60
C THR A 80 -11.76 24.55 61.33
N GLY A 81 -10.82 23.95 62.09
CA GLY A 81 -10.63 22.51 62.48
C GLY A 81 -10.13 21.52 61.40
N ARG A 82 -8.95 20.86 61.40
CA ARG A 82 -8.00 20.21 62.35
C ARG A 82 -8.19 18.69 62.52
N ALA A 83 -7.18 17.93 62.06
CA ALA A 83 -6.64 16.59 62.44
C ALA A 83 -6.23 15.86 61.14
N MET A 84 -4.98 15.53 60.75
CA MET A 84 -3.73 15.08 61.39
C MET A 84 -3.86 13.75 62.14
N VAL A 85 -3.46 12.64 61.50
CA VAL A 85 -2.59 11.57 62.05
C VAL A 85 -1.94 10.80 60.88
N GLU A 86 -0.61 10.60 60.97
CA GLU A 86 0.29 9.77 60.14
C GLU A 86 0.84 8.60 61.02
N PRO A 87 1.82 7.76 60.61
CA PRO A 87 1.79 6.29 60.58
C PRO A 87 2.55 5.60 61.75
N PRO A 88 2.83 4.27 61.66
CA PRO A 88 4.23 3.81 61.47
C PRO A 88 4.34 2.55 60.56
N LEU A 89 5.35 2.38 59.68
CA LEU A 89 6.76 1.95 59.84
C LEU A 89 7.00 0.56 60.49
N THR A 90 7.57 -0.37 59.70
CA THR A 90 8.75 -1.24 59.99
C THR A 90 9.08 -2.01 58.69
N SER A 91 10.16 -1.74 57.94
CA SER A 91 11.60 -2.11 58.10
C SER A 91 11.83 -3.64 58.03
N ARG A 92 12.73 -4.22 57.20
CA ARG A 92 14.17 -3.92 57.03
C ARG A 92 14.77 -4.55 55.75
N GLU A 93 15.81 -3.86 55.24
CA GLU A 93 17.09 -4.28 54.61
C GLU A 93 17.08 -5.12 53.31
N SER A 94 17.59 -4.65 52.17
CA SER A 94 18.97 -4.21 51.82
C SER A 94 19.98 -5.36 51.72
N THR A 95 20.45 -5.64 50.49
CA THR A 95 21.85 -5.59 50.01
C THR A 95 22.18 -6.68 48.98
N SER A 96 22.71 -6.22 47.85
CA SER A 96 23.75 -6.79 46.98
C SER A 96 24.31 -8.19 47.28
N SER A 97 24.49 -9.02 46.24
CA SER A 97 25.83 -9.50 45.84
C SER A 97 25.75 -10.41 44.61
N SER A 98 26.75 -10.22 43.75
CA SER A 98 27.19 -11.04 42.64
C SER A 98 27.57 -12.48 43.03
N ALA A 99 27.52 -13.34 42.00
CA ALA A 99 28.42 -14.46 41.67
C ALA A 99 28.48 -15.72 42.56
N ASN A 100 28.92 -16.79 41.89
CA ASN A 100 29.27 -18.15 42.31
C ASN A 100 28.10 -19.15 42.26
N TYR A 101 28.03 -20.13 41.33
CA TYR A 101 29.08 -21.02 40.79
C TYR A 101 29.94 -21.65 41.89
N ASP A 102 29.72 -22.93 42.16
CA ASP A 102 30.59 -23.77 42.98
C ASP A 102 30.48 -25.25 42.51
N PRO A 103 31.50 -26.10 42.71
CA PRO A 103 32.13 -26.87 41.65
C PRO A 103 32.06 -28.37 42.00
N LEU A 104 32.37 -29.25 41.06
CA LEU A 104 32.74 -30.62 41.42
C LEU A 104 33.58 -31.23 40.29
N PHE A 105 34.87 -31.45 40.61
CA PHE A 105 35.92 -32.13 39.84
C PHE A 105 36.49 -31.33 38.65
N GLY A 106 37.79 -31.06 38.52
CA GLY A 106 38.99 -31.46 39.25
C GLY A 106 40.19 -31.12 38.34
N GLU A 107 41.24 -30.54 38.92
CA GLU A 107 42.50 -30.11 38.28
C GLU A 107 43.16 -31.18 37.40
N THR A 108 43.91 -30.80 36.36
CA THR A 108 45.39 -30.73 36.41
C THR A 108 46.01 -30.48 35.03
N ASP A 109 47.09 -29.69 35.08
CA ASP A 109 48.14 -29.54 34.09
C ASP A 109 48.56 -30.86 33.41
N SER A 110 48.89 -30.76 32.13
CA SER A 110 49.87 -31.62 31.50
C SER A 110 50.60 -30.85 30.41
N ALA A 111 51.64 -30.14 30.84
CA ALA A 111 52.87 -30.06 30.07
C ALA A 111 53.57 -31.42 30.20
N GLU A 112 53.92 -32.07 29.09
CA GLU A 112 55.31 -32.49 28.78
C GLU A 112 55.41 -33.42 27.54
N GLN A 113 56.25 -32.94 26.62
CA GLN A 113 57.36 -33.62 25.94
C GLN A 113 57.19 -34.56 24.71
N SER A 114 58.20 -34.34 23.83
CA SER A 114 58.82 -35.21 22.81
C SER A 114 58.20 -35.10 21.39
N ARG A 115 58.89 -34.74 20.28
CA ARG A 115 60.33 -34.70 19.93
C ARG A 115 60.55 -33.74 18.72
N ILE A 116 61.55 -32.85 18.79
CA ILE A 116 62.78 -32.81 17.96
C ILE A 116 62.57 -32.95 16.43
N ASP A 117 62.77 -31.88 15.64
CA ASP A 117 63.89 -31.71 14.67
C ASP A 117 63.59 -30.71 13.52
N ALA A 118 64.48 -29.71 13.45
CA ALA A 118 65.19 -29.22 12.25
C ALA A 118 64.53 -28.41 11.11
N ALA A 119 65.28 -27.34 10.76
CA ALA A 119 65.30 -26.50 9.54
C ALA A 119 64.20 -25.42 9.46
N GLU A 120 64.40 -24.16 9.88
CA GLU A 120 65.42 -23.15 9.48
C GLU A 120 65.37 -22.75 8.00
N ARG A 121 64.89 -21.52 7.75
CA ARG A 121 65.46 -20.42 6.93
C ARG A 121 64.36 -19.61 6.22
N GLU A 122 64.13 -18.37 6.65
CA GLU A 122 64.77 -17.12 6.13
C GLU A 122 64.22 -16.76 4.73
N LEU A 123 63.91 -15.53 4.32
CA LEU A 123 64.16 -14.18 4.81
C LEU A 123 63.29 -13.20 3.96
N ALA A 124 63.10 -11.99 4.50
CA ALA A 124 62.95 -10.70 3.80
C ALA A 124 61.72 -10.51 2.88
N ALA A 125 60.75 -9.67 3.21
CA ALA A 125 60.81 -8.19 3.26
C ALA A 125 61.21 -7.57 1.91
N ASP A 126 60.24 -7.00 1.20
CA ASP A 126 60.51 -5.84 0.37
C ASP A 126 59.29 -4.91 0.27
N THR A 127 59.60 -3.66 -0.04
CA THR A 127 58.92 -2.43 0.40
C THR A 127 58.32 -1.69 -0.81
N HIS A 128 57.30 -0.85 -0.60
CA HIS A 128 56.86 0.27 -1.47
C HIS A 128 56.31 -0.14 -2.87
N SER A 129 55.48 0.57 -3.62
CA SER A 129 54.70 1.81 -3.56
C SER A 129 53.72 1.71 -4.75
N ASP A 130 52.81 2.68 -4.85
CA ASP A 130 52.12 3.15 -6.07
C ASP A 130 50.67 2.70 -6.31
N SER A 131 49.82 3.61 -5.85
CA SER A 131 48.65 4.20 -6.50
C SER A 131 48.62 4.11 -8.03
N GLU A 132 47.38 4.16 -8.55
CA GLU A 132 46.93 4.35 -9.94
C GLU A 132 46.62 3.08 -10.74
N THR A 133 45.32 2.80 -10.91
CA THR A 133 44.66 2.51 -12.23
C THR A 133 43.19 2.14 -12.02
N VAL A 134 42.38 3.14 -11.64
CA VAL A 134 40.91 3.11 -11.86
C VAL A 134 40.66 3.82 -13.19
N ALA A 135 40.98 3.16 -14.31
CA ALA A 135 40.69 3.69 -15.65
C ALA A 135 40.63 2.64 -16.77
N GLU A 136 40.81 1.34 -16.47
CA GLU A 136 40.99 0.31 -17.52
C GLU A 136 40.03 -0.89 -17.38
N ARG A 137 38.79 -0.63 -16.93
CA ARG A 137 37.68 -1.61 -16.97
C ARG A 137 36.40 -1.13 -17.65
N GLU A 138 36.34 0.11 -18.12
CA GLU A 138 35.16 0.64 -18.83
C GLU A 138 35.31 0.66 -20.37
N ALA A 139 36.42 0.19 -20.93
CA ALA A 139 36.69 0.26 -22.38
C ALA A 139 36.77 -1.10 -23.10
N LYS A 140 36.23 -2.19 -22.53
CA LYS A 140 36.28 -3.54 -23.13
C LYS A 140 34.96 -4.33 -23.11
N MET A 141 33.83 -3.65 -23.27
CA MET A 141 32.56 -4.27 -23.70
C MET A 141 31.81 -3.41 -24.73
N ALA A 142 32.52 -2.57 -25.46
CA ALA A 142 32.04 -1.95 -26.69
C ALA A 142 33.06 -2.30 -27.78
N SER A 143 32.59 -2.95 -28.85
CA SER A 143 33.35 -3.34 -30.05
C SER A 143 34.05 -4.71 -30.04
N LEU A 144 33.26 -5.78 -30.13
CA LEU A 144 33.51 -6.89 -31.06
C LEU A 144 32.16 -7.13 -31.76
N GLN A 145 31.96 -6.51 -32.94
CA GLN A 145 31.95 -7.20 -34.24
C GLN A 145 30.80 -8.22 -34.31
N GLU A 146 29.64 -7.88 -34.89
CA GLU A 146 29.43 -7.88 -36.35
C GLU A 146 30.02 -9.13 -37.01
N GLU A 147 29.42 -10.28 -36.71
CA GLU A 147 29.41 -11.44 -37.59
C GLU A 147 27.99 -11.66 -38.10
N GLN A 148 27.83 -11.46 -39.42
CA GLN A 148 26.69 -11.90 -40.20
C GLN A 148 26.56 -13.42 -40.07
N GLU A 149 25.53 -13.90 -39.39
CA GLU A 149 24.91 -15.18 -39.71
C GLU A 149 23.75 -14.96 -40.66
N GLU A 150 24.02 -15.15 -41.94
CA GLU A 150 23.01 -15.39 -42.97
C GLU A 150 22.34 -16.74 -42.66
N SER A 151 21.23 -16.69 -41.94
CA SER A 151 20.33 -17.82 -41.74
C SER A 151 19.12 -17.66 -42.66
N ALA A 152 18.90 -18.69 -43.48
CA ALA A 152 17.77 -18.90 -44.38
C ALA A 152 16.42 -18.63 -43.67
N PRO A 153 15.33 -18.29 -44.41
CA PRO A 153 14.08 -17.87 -43.81
C PRO A 153 13.48 -19.00 -42.97
N ALA A 154 13.72 -18.95 -41.66
CA ALA A 154 12.88 -19.61 -40.71
C ALA A 154 11.50 -18.97 -40.87
N ASN A 155 10.54 -19.78 -41.29
CA ASN A 155 9.13 -19.46 -41.30
C ASN A 155 8.79 -18.80 -39.96
N GLU A 156 8.74 -17.46 -39.91
CA GLU A 156 8.31 -16.70 -38.75
C GLU A 156 6.86 -17.12 -38.49
N ALA A 157 6.68 -18.05 -37.57
CA ALA A 157 5.39 -18.19 -36.92
C ALA A 157 4.99 -16.78 -36.44
N PRO A 158 3.76 -16.33 -36.70
CA PRO A 158 3.37 -14.97 -36.38
C PRO A 158 3.67 -14.69 -34.91
N ALA A 159 4.45 -13.65 -34.64
CA ALA A 159 4.78 -13.21 -33.29
C ALA A 159 3.46 -13.06 -32.52
N ALA A 160 3.32 -13.81 -31.42
CA ALA A 160 2.13 -13.74 -30.59
C ALA A 160 1.96 -12.29 -30.12
N LYS A 161 0.76 -11.73 -30.32
CA LYS A 161 0.45 -10.41 -29.78
C LYS A 161 0.52 -10.50 -28.27
N GLU A 162 1.22 -9.56 -27.64
CA GLU A 162 1.28 -9.45 -26.19
C GLU A 162 0.72 -8.09 -25.76
N ALA A 163 -0.01 -8.08 -24.64
CA ALA A 163 -0.49 -6.84 -24.04
C ALA A 163 -0.34 -6.88 -22.51
N VAL A 164 -0.05 -5.71 -21.94
CA VAL A 164 -0.06 -5.48 -20.50
C VAL A 164 -1.30 -4.68 -20.14
N LEU A 165 -2.09 -5.19 -19.20
CA LEU A 165 -3.19 -4.47 -18.57
C LEU A 165 -2.70 -3.93 -17.23
N VAL A 166 -3.04 -2.68 -16.93
CA VAL A 166 -2.62 -2.01 -15.69
C VAL A 166 -3.83 -1.33 -15.06
N VAL A 167 -3.99 -1.52 -13.75
CA VAL A 167 -4.98 -0.85 -12.90
C VAL A 167 -4.24 -0.37 -11.65
N HIS A 168 -4.58 0.81 -11.15
CA HIS A 168 -3.96 1.35 -9.93
C HIS A 168 -4.96 1.39 -8.79
N VAL A 169 -4.44 1.30 -7.56
CA VAL A 169 -5.16 1.65 -6.34
C VAL A 169 -4.37 2.76 -5.68
N ALA A 170 -4.97 3.94 -5.53
CA ALA A 170 -4.29 5.13 -5.03
C ALA A 170 -5.03 5.73 -3.84
N ALA A 171 -4.29 6.40 -2.96
CA ALA A 171 -4.89 7.29 -1.98
C ALA A 171 -5.63 8.44 -2.68
N HIS A 172 -6.54 9.08 -1.95
CA HIS A 172 -7.12 10.35 -2.36
C HIS A 172 -6.03 11.43 -2.53
N GLN A 173 -6.30 12.49 -3.29
CA GLN A 173 -5.28 13.50 -3.63
C GLN A 173 -4.58 14.08 -2.40
N GLY A 174 -3.24 14.05 -2.43
CA GLY A 174 -2.39 14.52 -1.33
C GLY A 174 -2.30 13.55 -0.13
N GLY A 175 -3.03 12.44 -0.17
CA GLY A 175 -2.97 11.38 0.84
C GLY A 175 -1.92 10.32 0.53
N VAL A 176 -1.71 9.47 1.53
CA VAL A 176 -0.87 8.26 1.44
C VAL A 176 -1.61 7.09 2.08
N ILE A 177 -1.27 5.89 1.64
CA ILE A 177 -1.72 4.62 2.19
C ILE A 177 -0.66 4.15 3.19
N GLY A 178 -1.09 3.80 4.42
CA GLY A 178 -0.20 3.20 5.41
C GLY A 178 0.16 1.75 5.06
N GLY A 179 1.43 1.39 5.23
CA GLY A 179 1.97 0.10 4.81
C GLY A 179 1.32 -1.10 5.50
N GLU A 180 1.18 -1.08 6.81
CA GLU A 180 0.57 -2.19 7.57
C GLU A 180 -0.84 -2.53 7.04
N LEU A 181 -1.68 -1.51 6.87
CA LEU A 181 -3.04 -1.67 6.34
C LEU A 181 -3.03 -2.18 4.90
N LEU A 182 -2.13 -1.66 4.07
CA LEU A 182 -1.95 -2.13 2.70
C LEU A 182 -1.52 -3.60 2.65
N LEU A 183 -0.50 -3.99 3.44
CA LEU A 183 0.01 -5.35 3.50
C LEU A 183 -1.12 -6.31 3.88
N GLN A 184 -1.86 -6.00 4.94
CA GLN A 184 -2.98 -6.79 5.39
C GLN A 184 -4.02 -6.99 4.28
N SER A 185 -4.41 -5.91 3.60
CA SER A 185 -5.40 -5.98 2.52
C SER A 185 -4.90 -6.76 1.30
N VAL A 186 -3.63 -6.60 0.93
CA VAL A 186 -2.98 -7.32 -0.18
C VAL A 186 -2.96 -8.83 0.09
N LEU A 187 -2.57 -9.25 1.30
CA LEU A 187 -2.57 -10.66 1.69
C LEU A 187 -3.99 -11.25 1.78
N GLN A 188 -4.96 -10.50 2.33
CA GLN A 188 -6.38 -10.92 2.35
C GLN A 188 -6.98 -11.02 0.94
N SER A 189 -6.47 -10.20 0.02
CA SER A 189 -6.76 -10.27 -1.41
C SER A 189 -5.94 -11.35 -2.12
N GLY A 190 -5.39 -12.34 -1.39
CA GLY A 190 -4.80 -13.56 -1.91
C GLY A 190 -3.50 -13.39 -2.68
N PHE A 191 -2.85 -12.23 -2.59
CA PHE A 191 -1.51 -12.06 -3.12
C PHE A 191 -0.47 -12.66 -2.18
N GLN A 192 0.65 -13.09 -2.75
CA GLN A 192 1.80 -13.60 -2.02
C GLN A 192 3.04 -12.80 -2.39
N PHE A 193 3.87 -12.47 -1.41
CA PHE A 193 5.15 -11.83 -1.65
C PHE A 193 6.10 -12.80 -2.36
N GLY A 194 6.86 -12.34 -3.35
CA GLY A 194 7.72 -13.22 -4.13
C GLY A 194 8.76 -12.50 -4.98
N GLU A 195 8.91 -12.96 -6.22
CA GLU A 195 9.94 -12.53 -7.15
C GLU A 195 9.97 -11.00 -7.31
N MET A 196 11.16 -10.43 -7.55
CA MET A 196 11.36 -8.98 -7.71
C MET A 196 10.92 -8.14 -6.49
N ASN A 197 10.72 -8.76 -5.32
CA ASN A 197 10.24 -8.11 -4.10
C ASN A 197 8.88 -7.39 -4.30
N ILE A 198 7.99 -8.01 -5.08
CA ILE A 198 6.62 -7.55 -5.27
C ILE A 198 5.63 -8.66 -4.91
N PHE A 199 4.34 -8.34 -5.00
CA PHE A 199 3.27 -9.27 -4.68
C PHE A 199 2.69 -9.92 -5.94
N HIS A 200 2.38 -11.21 -5.89
CA HIS A 200 1.86 -11.98 -7.01
C HIS A 200 0.58 -12.72 -6.63
N ARG A 201 -0.42 -12.63 -7.51
CA ARG A 201 -1.61 -13.48 -7.42
C ARG A 201 -1.39 -14.72 -8.26
N HIS A 202 -1.40 -15.87 -7.60
CA HIS A 202 -1.27 -17.17 -8.26
C HIS A 202 -2.63 -17.81 -8.50
N VAL A 203 -2.66 -18.88 -9.30
CA VAL A 203 -3.85 -19.73 -9.48
C VAL A 203 -4.38 -20.23 -8.13
N ASN A 204 -3.48 -20.65 -7.24
CA ASN A 204 -3.82 -21.01 -5.87
C ASN A 204 -3.51 -19.83 -4.92
N PRO A 205 -4.48 -19.36 -4.11
CA PRO A 205 -4.25 -18.32 -3.10
C PRO A 205 -3.11 -18.61 -2.11
N ALA A 206 -2.77 -19.88 -1.89
CA ALA A 206 -1.63 -20.28 -1.06
C ALA A 206 -0.24 -20.03 -1.71
N GLY A 207 -0.19 -19.45 -2.92
CA GLY A 207 1.06 -19.15 -3.63
C GLY A 207 1.55 -20.24 -4.58
N GLY A 208 0.72 -21.24 -4.86
CA GLY A 208 1.07 -22.34 -5.76
C GLY A 208 0.61 -22.11 -7.21
N GLY A 209 1.37 -22.65 -8.16
CA GLY A 209 1.07 -22.61 -9.59
C GLY A 209 1.54 -21.34 -10.28
N PRO A 210 1.16 -21.11 -11.55
CA PRO A 210 1.58 -19.93 -12.31
C PRO A 210 1.01 -18.62 -11.75
N VAL A 211 1.74 -17.52 -11.98
CA VAL A 211 1.29 -16.15 -11.68
C VAL A 211 0.21 -15.75 -12.68
N LEU A 212 -0.90 -15.22 -12.16
CA LEU A 212 -1.98 -14.65 -12.96
C LEU A 212 -1.72 -13.15 -13.22
N PHE A 213 -1.38 -12.41 -12.17
CA PHE A 213 -1.07 -10.97 -12.23
C PHE A 213 -0.29 -10.55 -10.98
N SER A 214 0.35 -9.39 -11.04
CA SER A 214 1.27 -8.91 -10.01
C SER A 214 0.89 -7.52 -9.52
N LEU A 215 1.35 -7.15 -8.33
CA LEU A 215 1.11 -5.88 -7.66
C LEU A 215 2.45 -5.30 -7.20
N ALA A 216 2.75 -4.09 -7.66
CA ALA A 216 3.96 -3.34 -7.35
C ALA A 216 3.63 -1.98 -6.73
N ASN A 217 4.58 -1.42 -5.98
CA ASN A 217 4.48 -0.07 -5.46
C ASN A 217 4.54 0.97 -6.61
N MET A 218 3.80 2.08 -6.50
CA MET A 218 3.91 3.17 -7.48
C MET A 218 5.18 4.02 -7.31
N VAL A 219 5.83 3.94 -6.15
CA VAL A 219 7.10 4.63 -5.86
C VAL A 219 8.27 3.76 -6.30
N LYS A 220 9.25 4.35 -6.99
CA LYS A 220 10.47 3.65 -7.41
C LYS A 220 11.23 3.10 -6.19
N PRO A 221 11.76 1.87 -6.25
CA PRO A 221 11.89 1.03 -7.45
C PRO A 221 10.66 0.16 -7.78
N GLY A 222 9.57 0.26 -7.01
CA GLY A 222 8.35 -0.53 -7.20
C GLY A 222 8.26 -1.77 -6.30
N SER A 223 9.30 -2.03 -5.50
CA SER A 223 9.36 -3.13 -4.53
C SER A 223 8.73 -2.78 -3.19
N PHE A 224 8.53 -3.81 -2.37
CA PHE A 224 8.16 -3.73 -0.96
C PHE A 224 9.21 -4.42 -0.10
N ASN A 225 9.25 -4.04 1.18
CA ASN A 225 9.96 -4.78 2.21
C ASN A 225 8.95 -5.16 3.30
N PRO A 226 8.48 -6.43 3.38
CA PRO A 226 7.49 -6.86 4.36
C PRO A 226 7.88 -6.59 5.81
N ASP A 227 9.18 -6.56 6.12
CA ASP A 227 9.69 -6.32 7.48
C ASP A 227 9.61 -4.85 7.90
N ASP A 228 9.45 -3.93 6.96
CA ASP A 228 9.45 -2.46 7.17
C ASP A 228 8.08 -1.83 6.86
N MET A 229 7.01 -2.65 6.81
CA MET A 229 5.68 -2.18 6.43
C MET A 229 4.99 -1.30 7.49
N SER A 230 5.45 -1.34 8.74
CA SER A 230 4.91 -0.54 9.84
C SER A 230 5.19 0.95 9.70
N GLU A 231 6.37 1.33 9.19
CA GLU A 231 6.78 2.72 8.94
C GLU A 231 6.61 3.14 7.46
N PHE A 232 6.36 2.17 6.57
CA PHE A 232 6.13 2.40 5.16
C PHE A 232 4.83 3.18 4.88
N SER A 233 4.88 4.04 3.87
CA SER A 233 3.69 4.63 3.25
C SER A 233 3.86 4.81 1.75
N THR A 234 2.76 4.80 1.01
CA THR A 234 2.80 4.98 -0.45
C THR A 234 1.61 5.78 -0.97
N PRO A 235 1.77 6.60 -2.02
CA PRO A 235 0.64 7.18 -2.75
C PRO A 235 -0.28 6.12 -3.38
N GLY A 236 0.22 4.91 -3.64
CA GLY A 236 -0.59 3.84 -4.22
C GLY A 236 0.20 2.64 -4.74
N VAL A 237 -0.52 1.68 -5.30
CA VAL A 237 -0.01 0.46 -5.89
C VAL A 237 -0.54 0.27 -7.31
N SER A 238 0.22 -0.46 -8.13
CA SER A 238 -0.15 -0.82 -9.51
C SER A 238 -0.31 -2.32 -9.60
N ILE A 239 -1.46 -2.77 -10.08
CA ILE A 239 -1.75 -4.17 -10.38
C ILE A 239 -1.69 -4.34 -11.90
N PHE A 240 -0.92 -5.31 -12.37
CA PHE A 240 -0.70 -5.52 -13.79
C PHE A 240 -0.74 -6.99 -14.19
N MET A 241 -1.25 -7.25 -15.40
CA MET A 241 -1.46 -8.57 -15.96
C MET A 241 -0.95 -8.64 -17.41
N MET A 242 -0.18 -9.67 -17.73
CA MET A 242 0.21 -10.00 -19.11
C MET A 242 -0.92 -10.78 -19.80
N VAL A 243 -1.13 -10.53 -21.09
CA VAL A 243 -2.07 -11.28 -21.94
C VAL A 243 -1.31 -11.70 -23.21
N PRO A 244 -1.29 -12.99 -23.58
CA PRO A 244 -1.97 -14.11 -22.92
C PRO A 244 -1.42 -14.44 -21.52
N SER A 245 -2.31 -14.79 -20.59
CA SER A 245 -1.97 -15.27 -19.24
C SER A 245 -2.29 -16.76 -19.12
N TYR A 246 -1.76 -17.45 -18.10
CA TYR A 246 -2.22 -18.80 -17.78
C TYR A 246 -3.72 -18.84 -17.46
N GLY A 247 -4.45 -19.80 -18.03
CA GLY A 247 -5.90 -19.92 -17.87
C GLY A 247 -6.70 -18.89 -18.67
N ASP A 248 -7.91 -18.56 -18.19
CA ASP A 248 -8.82 -17.61 -18.86
C ASP A 248 -8.47 -16.17 -18.46
N ALA A 249 -7.87 -15.42 -19.39
CA ALA A 249 -7.46 -14.03 -19.17
C ALA A 249 -8.65 -13.09 -18.83
N SER A 250 -9.87 -13.37 -19.34
CA SER A 250 -11.05 -12.58 -19.02
C SER A 250 -11.51 -12.81 -17.58
N GLN A 251 -11.36 -14.03 -17.06
CA GLN A 251 -11.62 -14.35 -15.65
C GLN A 251 -10.53 -13.77 -14.75
N ASN A 252 -9.26 -13.89 -15.14
CA ASN A 252 -8.14 -13.29 -14.42
C ASN A 252 -8.29 -11.77 -14.30
N PHE A 253 -8.73 -11.10 -15.38
CA PHE A 253 -9.00 -9.66 -15.35
C PHE A 253 -10.14 -9.28 -14.41
N LYS A 254 -11.24 -10.07 -14.36
CA LYS A 254 -12.31 -9.85 -13.38
C LYS A 254 -11.80 -9.99 -11.96
N LEU A 255 -10.99 -11.03 -11.69
CA LEU A 255 -10.37 -11.24 -10.39
C LEU A 255 -9.42 -10.09 -10.03
N MET A 256 -8.64 -9.58 -10.99
CA MET A 256 -7.77 -8.42 -10.83
C MET A 256 -8.55 -7.17 -10.41
N LEU A 257 -9.68 -6.89 -11.06
CA LEU A 257 -10.57 -5.77 -10.69
C LEU A 257 -11.20 -5.95 -9.31
N GLN A 258 -11.63 -7.16 -8.96
CA GLN A 258 -12.18 -7.46 -7.64
C GLN A 258 -11.15 -7.25 -6.54
N SER A 259 -9.91 -7.72 -6.75
CA SER A 259 -8.81 -7.50 -5.83
C SER A 259 -8.47 -6.02 -5.71
N ALA A 260 -8.41 -5.28 -6.82
CA ALA A 260 -8.15 -3.84 -6.80
C ALA A 260 -9.21 -3.08 -5.99
N GLN A 261 -10.49 -3.40 -6.21
CA GLN A 261 -11.59 -2.77 -5.47
C GLN A 261 -11.54 -3.12 -3.98
N ARG A 262 -11.27 -4.38 -3.64
CA ARG A 262 -11.15 -4.79 -2.24
C ARG A 262 -10.02 -4.02 -1.53
N ILE A 263 -8.86 -3.91 -2.17
CA ILE A 263 -7.74 -3.14 -1.62
C ILE A 263 -8.12 -1.67 -1.45
N ALA A 264 -8.78 -1.07 -2.45
CA ALA A 264 -9.24 0.31 -2.37
C ALA A 264 -10.23 0.51 -1.19
N ASP A 265 -11.18 -0.40 -0.99
CA ASP A 265 -12.17 -0.32 0.09
C ASP A 265 -11.50 -0.42 1.47
N ASP A 266 -10.56 -1.36 1.64
CA ASP A 266 -9.86 -1.59 2.92
C ASP A 266 -8.96 -0.41 3.30
N VAL A 267 -8.29 0.22 2.31
CA VAL A 267 -7.34 1.33 2.55
C VAL A 267 -7.97 2.72 2.44
N GLY A 268 -9.26 2.82 2.10
CA GLY A 268 -9.92 4.09 1.82
C GLY A 268 -9.37 4.81 0.58
N GLY A 269 -8.92 4.04 -0.41
CA GLY A 269 -8.38 4.51 -1.69
C GLY A 269 -9.41 4.52 -2.82
N VAL A 270 -8.92 4.70 -4.04
CA VAL A 270 -9.72 4.68 -5.28
C VAL A 270 -9.05 3.83 -6.34
N VAL A 271 -9.84 3.13 -7.15
CA VAL A 271 -9.36 2.35 -8.29
C VAL A 271 -9.28 3.24 -9.53
N LEU A 272 -8.11 3.24 -10.16
CA LEU A 272 -7.81 4.03 -11.35
C LEU A 272 -7.43 3.14 -12.54
N ASP A 273 -7.71 3.62 -13.75
CA ASP A 273 -7.26 3.03 -15.01
C ASP A 273 -5.76 3.30 -15.27
N ASP A 274 -5.24 2.77 -16.38
CA ASP A 274 -3.85 2.96 -16.83
C ASP A 274 -3.45 4.42 -17.08
N GLU A 275 -4.44 5.29 -17.29
CA GLU A 275 -4.26 6.74 -17.45
C GLU A 275 -4.46 7.50 -16.12
N ARG A 276 -4.55 6.77 -15.00
CA ARG A 276 -4.77 7.29 -13.64
C ARG A 276 -6.09 8.06 -13.47
N ARG A 277 -7.10 7.72 -14.26
CA ARG A 277 -8.47 8.23 -14.11
C ARG A 277 -9.32 7.23 -13.36
N MET A 278 -10.40 7.69 -12.72
CA MET A 278 -11.33 6.78 -12.04
C MET A 278 -11.85 5.70 -12.99
N MET A 279 -11.88 4.47 -12.49
CA MET A 279 -12.38 3.33 -13.26
C MET A 279 -13.85 3.53 -13.67
N THR A 280 -14.16 3.25 -14.93
CA THR A 280 -15.52 3.36 -15.48
C THR A 280 -15.97 2.06 -16.15
N PRO A 281 -17.28 1.77 -16.23
CA PRO A 281 -17.78 0.60 -16.95
C PRO A 281 -17.34 0.55 -18.42
N GLN A 282 -17.24 1.71 -19.06
CA GLN A 282 -16.76 1.83 -20.45
C GLN A 282 -15.31 1.40 -20.57
N LYS A 283 -14.42 1.88 -19.67
CA LYS A 283 -12.99 1.50 -19.69
C LYS A 283 -12.80 0.01 -19.37
N VAL A 284 -13.63 -0.57 -18.49
CA VAL A 284 -13.65 -2.02 -18.26
C VAL A 284 -13.93 -2.80 -19.55
N GLU A 285 -14.86 -2.33 -20.39
CA GLU A 285 -15.16 -2.99 -21.67
C GLU A 285 -14.04 -2.79 -22.70
N VAL A 286 -13.32 -1.67 -22.65
CA VAL A 286 -12.09 -1.46 -23.45
C VAL A 286 -11.04 -2.50 -23.09
N TYR A 287 -10.78 -2.76 -21.81
CA TYR A 287 -9.83 -3.80 -21.40
C TYR A 287 -10.26 -5.20 -21.86
N LYS A 288 -11.54 -5.55 -21.72
CA LYS A 288 -12.05 -6.84 -22.22
C LYS A 288 -11.91 -6.97 -23.73
N SER A 289 -12.14 -5.89 -24.47
CA SER A 289 -11.96 -5.88 -25.93
C SER A 289 -10.50 -6.08 -26.30
N ARG A 290 -9.57 -5.44 -25.58
CA ARG A 290 -8.13 -5.63 -25.74
C ARG A 290 -7.70 -7.08 -25.47
N ILE A 291 -8.26 -7.72 -24.43
CA ILE A 291 -8.02 -9.15 -24.15
C ILE A 291 -8.49 -9.99 -25.35
N ARG A 292 -9.70 -9.76 -25.87
CA ARG A 292 -10.23 -10.50 -27.02
C ARG A 292 -9.39 -10.30 -28.28
N GLU A 293 -8.91 -9.10 -28.53
CA GLU A 293 -8.08 -8.77 -29.71
C GLU A 293 -6.72 -9.47 -29.69
N VAL A 294 -6.14 -9.65 -28.50
CA VAL A 294 -4.84 -10.32 -28.32
C VAL A 294 -4.97 -11.84 -28.45
N LEU A 295 -6.11 -12.40 -28.02
CA LEU A 295 -6.36 -13.85 -28.04
C LEU A 295 -6.91 -14.38 -29.37
N ASN A 296 -7.31 -13.49 -30.29
CA ASN A 296 -7.85 -13.82 -31.62
C ASN A 296 -6.80 -13.62 -32.72
#